data_AF-A0AAF0BSB1-F1
#
_entry.id   AF-A0AAF0BSB1-F1
#
_cell.length_a   1.000
_cell.length_b   1.000
_cell.length_c   1.000
_cell.angle_alpha   90.00
_cell.angle_beta   90.00
_cell.angle_gamma   90.00
#
_symmetry.space_group_name_H-M   'P 1'
#
loop_
_entity.id
_entity.type
_entity.pdbx_description
1 polymer ?
#
loop_
_entity_poly.entity_id
_entity_poly.type
_entity_poly.pdbx_seq_one_letter_code
_entity_poly.pdbx_strand_id
1 'polypeptide(L)'
;MKPQHQATVLRRLKNARGHLDGVIRMVEDEVYCPEVMKQLSAVQGAVQGANRLMLRNHLETCVAEAMAAGRTAEIVDELMEALRFDPGPPAVGLEAAPDVEGGVPA
;
A
#
# COMPACT_ATOMS: atom_id res chain seq x y z
N MET A 1 9.59 -16.28 -1.90
CA MET A 1 8.58 -15.69 -2.82
C MET A 1 8.28 -16.67 -3.95
N LYS A 2 7.01 -16.89 -4.30
CA LYS A 2 6.64 -17.76 -5.42
C LYS A 2 7.06 -17.13 -6.76
N PRO A 3 7.62 -17.90 -7.72
CA PRO A 3 8.11 -17.34 -8.99
C PRO A 3 7.07 -16.55 -9.78
N GLN A 4 5.82 -17.01 -9.81
CA GLN A 4 4.70 -16.34 -10.48
C GLN A 4 4.41 -14.94 -9.91
N HIS A 5 4.49 -14.79 -8.59
CA HIS A 5 4.27 -13.53 -7.90
C HIS A 5 5.45 -12.59 -8.15
N GLN A 6 6.69 -13.12 -8.13
CA GLN A 6 7.91 -12.34 -8.35
C GLN A 6 7.91 -11.67 -9.73
N ALA A 7 7.66 -12.44 -10.80
CA ALA A 7 7.64 -11.92 -12.16
C ALA A 7 6.56 -10.84 -12.34
N THR A 8 5.38 -11.05 -11.74
CA THR A 8 4.26 -10.09 -11.83
C THR A 8 4.53 -8.80 -11.05
N VAL A 9 5.07 -8.90 -9.82
CA VAL A 9 5.48 -7.73 -9.03
C VAL A 9 6.55 -6.94 -9.77
N LEU A 10 7.60 -7.61 -10.27
CA LEU A 10 8.66 -6.96 -11.03
C LEU A 10 8.12 -6.20 -12.25
N ARG A 11 7.19 -6.82 -13.01
CA ARG A 11 6.54 -6.17 -14.15
C ARG A 11 5.78 -4.91 -13.74
N ARG A 12 4.99 -4.98 -12.65
CA ARG A 12 4.24 -3.83 -12.14
C ARG A 12 5.17 -2.69 -11.70
N LEU A 13 6.23 -3.01 -10.97
CA LEU A 13 7.22 -2.02 -10.53
C LEU A 13 7.94 -1.37 -11.71
N LYS A 14 8.33 -2.14 -12.74
CA LYS A 14 8.94 -1.59 -13.96
C LYS A 14 7.99 -0.65 -14.71
N ASN A 15 6.69 -0.99 -14.76
CA ASN A 15 5.68 -0.11 -15.36
C ASN A 15 5.47 1.15 -14.54
N ALA A 16 5.38 1.04 -13.21
CA ALA A 16 5.25 2.18 -12.31
C ALA A 16 6.45 3.14 -12.43
N ARG A 17 7.67 2.61 -12.58
CA ARG A 17 8.87 3.41 -12.86
C ARG A 17 8.73 4.20 -14.16
N GLY A 18 8.35 3.55 -15.26
CA GLY A 18 8.17 4.24 -16.54
C GLY A 18 7.07 5.31 -16.50
N HIS A 19 6.01 5.08 -15.72
CA HIS A 19 4.95 6.07 -15.49
C HIS A 19 5.49 7.25 -14.67
N LEU A 20 6.24 6.98 -13.60
CA LEU A 20 6.89 8.02 -12.79
C LEU A 20 7.86 8.87 -13.61
N ASP A 21 8.65 8.25 -14.50
CA ASP A 21 9.51 8.97 -15.45
C ASP A 21 8.69 9.91 -16.35
N GLY A 22 7.46 9.51 -16.72
CA GLY A 22 6.52 10.37 -17.45
C GLY A 22 6.05 11.56 -16.61
N VAL A 23 5.71 11.33 -15.34
CA VAL A 23 5.31 12.40 -14.41
C VAL A 23 6.45 13.40 -14.19
N ILE A 24 7.69 12.93 -14.07
CA ILE A 24 8.87 13.81 -13.93
C ILE A 24 8.96 14.77 -15.11
N ARG A 25 8.83 14.26 -16.35
CA ARG A 25 8.82 15.10 -17.56
C ARG A 25 7.67 16.11 -17.54
N MET A 26 6.47 15.71 -17.10
CA MET A 26 5.36 16.65 -16.98
C MET A 26 5.66 17.81 -16.03
N VAL A 27 6.43 17.58 -14.97
CA VAL A 27 6.86 18.64 -14.05
C VAL A 27 7.94 19.52 -14.69
N GLU A 28 8.92 18.92 -15.37
CA GLU A 28 9.97 19.64 -16.12
C GLU A 28 9.37 20.53 -17.22
N ASP A 29 8.30 20.07 -17.86
CA ASP A 29 7.57 20.78 -18.92
C ASP A 29 6.50 21.75 -18.39
N GLU A 30 6.46 22.01 -17.07
CA GLU A 30 5.50 22.90 -16.40
C GLU A 30 4.02 22.60 -16.71
N VAL A 31 3.67 21.31 -16.86
CA VAL A 31 2.29 20.88 -17.15
C VAL A 31 1.35 21.27 -16.00
N TYR A 32 0.11 21.61 -16.38
CA TYR A 32 -0.95 22.02 -15.45
C TYR A 32 -1.09 21.07 -14.24
N CYS A 33 -0.97 21.63 -13.03
CA CYS A 33 -0.78 20.85 -11.81
C CYS A 33 -1.86 19.77 -11.57
N PRO A 34 -3.16 20.01 -11.80
CA PRO A 34 -4.18 18.96 -11.69
C PRO A 34 -3.95 17.74 -12.57
N GLU A 35 -3.34 17.90 -13.75
CA GLU A 35 -3.02 16.76 -14.62
C GLU A 35 -1.82 15.97 -14.06
N VAL A 36 -0.80 16.66 -13.55
CA VAL A 36 0.32 16.02 -12.84
C VAL A 36 -0.17 15.24 -11.63
N MET A 37 -1.07 15.83 -10.82
CA MET A 37 -1.67 15.17 -9.66
C MET A 37 -2.44 13.90 -10.03
N LYS A 38 -3.21 13.92 -11.13
CA LYS A 38 -3.91 12.71 -11.62
C LYS A 38 -2.92 11.60 -11.99
N GLN A 39 -1.82 11.94 -12.64
CA GLN A 39 -0.81 10.95 -13.02
C GLN A 39 -0.04 10.41 -11.81
N LEU A 40 0.27 11.26 -10.82
CA LEU A 40 0.82 10.81 -9.54
C LEU A 40 -0.08 9.80 -8.84
N SER A 41 -1.39 10.08 -8.76
CA SER A 41 -2.37 9.13 -8.20
C SER A 41 -2.40 7.79 -8.94
N ALA A 42 -2.22 7.81 -10.26
CA ALA A 42 -2.14 6.58 -11.05
C ALA A 42 -0.86 5.78 -10.74
N VAL A 43 0.28 6.45 -10.56
CA VAL A 43 1.54 5.81 -10.11
C VAL A 43 1.35 5.19 -8.73
N GLN A 44 0.76 5.92 -7.78
CA GLN A 44 0.45 5.40 -6.43
C GLN A 44 -0.41 4.13 -6.51
N GLY A 45 -1.47 4.13 -7.33
CA GLY A 45 -2.31 2.96 -7.56
C GLY A 45 -1.54 1.75 -8.12
N ALA A 46 -0.60 1.98 -9.04
CA ALA A 46 0.24 0.92 -9.60
C ALA A 46 1.18 0.30 -8.54
N VAL A 47 1.80 1.15 -7.69
CA VAL A 47 2.67 0.71 -6.59
C VAL A 47 1.86 -0.04 -5.53
N GLN A 48 0.70 0.48 -5.13
CA GLN A 48 -0.21 -0.17 -4.19
C GLN A 48 -0.67 -1.55 -4.71
N GLY A 49 -0.93 -1.65 -6.02
CA GLY A 49 -1.22 -2.93 -6.66
C GLY A 49 -0.06 -3.93 -6.58
N ALA A 50 1.19 -3.48 -6.65
CA ALA A 50 2.36 -4.33 -6.44
C ALA A 50 2.51 -4.75 -4.97
N ASN A 51 2.29 -3.81 -4.04
CA ASN A 51 2.35 -4.07 -2.60
C ASN A 51 1.33 -5.13 -2.15
N ARG A 52 0.08 -5.05 -2.62
CA ARG A 52 -0.96 -6.07 -2.35
C ARG A 52 -0.56 -7.47 -2.80
N LEU A 53 0.16 -7.57 -3.93
CA LEU A 53 0.65 -8.86 -4.43
C LEU A 53 1.83 -9.38 -3.61
N MET A 54 2.72 -8.48 -3.15
CA MET A 54 3.78 -8.82 -2.19
C MET A 54 3.21 -9.35 -0.87
N LEU A 55 2.20 -8.66 -0.31
CA LEU A 55 1.50 -9.08 0.90
C LEU A 55 0.88 -10.48 0.72
N ARG A 56 0.14 -10.70 -0.37
CA ARG A 56 -0.41 -12.03 -0.69
C ARG A 56 0.67 -13.10 -0.71
N ASN A 57 1.80 -12.83 -1.39
CA ASN A 57 2.90 -13.78 -1.40
C ASN A 57 3.44 -14.06 0.01
N HIS A 58 3.60 -13.05 0.84
CA HIS A 58 4.13 -13.21 2.20
C HIS A 58 3.21 -14.08 3.06
N LEU A 59 1.89 -13.85 2.98
CA LEU A 59 0.88 -14.69 3.64
C LEU A 59 0.95 -16.15 3.15
N GLU A 60 1.08 -16.37 1.84
CA GLU A 60 1.15 -17.70 1.24
C GLU A 60 2.49 -18.44 1.42
N THR A 61 3.52 -17.79 1.96
CA THR A 61 4.87 -18.37 2.11
C THR A 61 5.38 -18.21 3.54
N CYS A 62 5.97 -17.07 3.89
CA CYS A 62 6.59 -16.84 5.19
C CYS A 62 5.63 -17.05 6.37
N VAL A 63 4.40 -16.55 6.29
CA VAL A 63 3.41 -16.73 7.37
C VAL A 63 2.97 -18.18 7.47
N ALA A 64 2.67 -18.83 6.35
CA ALA A 64 2.30 -20.26 6.33
C ALA A 64 3.41 -21.15 6.93
N GLU A 65 4.67 -20.87 6.62
CA GLU A 65 5.84 -21.57 7.18
C GLU A 65 6.00 -21.30 8.68
N ALA A 66 5.86 -20.05 9.12
CA ALA A 66 5.95 -19.68 10.52
C ALA A 66 4.84 -20.31 11.35
N MET A 67 3.61 -20.39 10.83
CA MET A 67 2.49 -21.09 11.48
C MET A 67 2.80 -22.57 11.67
N ALA A 68 3.34 -23.24 10.64
CA ALA A 68 3.73 -24.65 10.74
C ALA A 68 4.86 -24.88 11.76
N ALA A 69 5.68 -23.87 12.00
CA ALA A 69 6.80 -23.92 12.94
C ALA A 69 6.49 -23.34 14.33
N GLY A 70 5.22 -22.99 14.62
CA GLY A 70 4.81 -22.45 15.92
C GLY A 70 5.28 -21.02 16.21
N ARG A 71 5.71 -20.26 15.19
CA ARG A 71 6.21 -18.87 15.29
C ARG A 71 5.20 -17.83 14.79
N THR A 72 3.90 -18.09 14.95
CA THR A 72 2.84 -17.23 14.42
C THR A 72 2.86 -15.81 15.01
N ALA A 73 3.08 -15.67 16.31
CA ALA A 73 3.07 -14.36 16.96
C ALA A 73 4.18 -13.44 16.41
N GLU A 74 5.40 -13.96 16.33
CA GLU A 74 6.58 -13.24 15.85
C GLU A 74 6.39 -12.71 14.42
N ILE A 75 5.94 -13.56 13.49
CA ILE A 75 5.77 -13.16 12.08
C ILE A 75 4.60 -12.18 11.88
N VAL A 76 3.56 -12.29 12.72
CA VAL A 76 2.41 -11.37 12.65
C VAL A 76 2.83 -9.99 13.14
N ASP A 77 3.60 -9.91 14.23
CA ASP A 77 4.11 -8.63 14.72
C ASP A 77 5.03 -7.96 13.68
N GLU A 78 5.92 -8.72 13.03
CA GLU A 78 6.75 -8.24 11.92
C GLU A 78 5.90 -7.69 10.76
N LEU A 79 4.86 -8.42 10.37
CA LEU A 79 3.97 -7.99 9.28
C LEU A 79 3.18 -6.73 9.65
N MET A 80 2.69 -6.65 10.89
CA MET A 80 1.96 -5.48 11.36
C MET A 80 2.84 -4.24 11.37
N GLU A 81 4.11 -4.35 11.77
CA GLU A 81 5.08 -3.26 11.69
C GLU A 81 5.29 -2.79 10.24
N ALA A 82 5.43 -3.72 9.29
CA ALA A 82 5.60 -3.38 7.88
C ALA A 82 4.37 -2.66 7.28
N LEU A 83 3.16 -2.93 7.79
CA LEU A 83 1.91 -2.30 7.33
C LEU A 83 1.64 -0.92 7.94
N ARG A 84 2.29 -0.54 9.06
CA ARG A 84 2.13 0.80 9.67
C ARG A 84 2.52 1.95 8.73
N PHE A 85 3.32 1.66 7.71
CA PHE A 85 3.75 2.62 6.70
C PHE A 85 2.75 2.81 5.55
N ASP A 86 1.57 2.19 5.56
CA ASP A 86 0.48 2.57 4.64
C ASP A 86 -0.15 3.86 5.18
N PRO A 87 0.15 5.06 4.63
CA PRO A 87 -0.66 6.21 4.95
C PRO A 87 -2.03 5.85 4.37
N GLY A 88 -3.08 5.84 5.21
CA GLY A 88 -4.44 5.71 4.72
C GLY A 88 -4.72 6.71 3.58
N PRO A 89 -5.88 6.62 2.91
CA PRO A 89 -6.27 7.62 1.92
C PRO A 89 -6.02 9.03 2.51
N PRO A 90 -5.54 10.01 1.71
CA PRO A 90 -5.33 11.36 2.22
C PRO A 90 -6.59 11.76 2.98
N ALA A 91 -6.42 12.24 4.22
CA ALA A 91 -7.53 12.61 5.08
C ALA A 91 -8.31 13.77 4.43
N VAL A 92 -9.17 13.43 3.48
CA VAL A 92 -10.19 14.30 2.92
C VAL A 92 -11.33 14.21 3.93
N GLY A 93 -11.33 15.14 4.87
CA GLY A 93 -12.47 15.52 5.71
C GLY A 93 -13.31 14.36 6.27
N LEU A 94 -12.83 13.70 7.32
CA LEU A 94 -13.74 13.15 8.31
C LEU A 94 -13.77 14.14 9.46
N GLU A 95 -14.84 14.94 9.51
CA GLU A 95 -15.16 15.74 10.68
C GLU A 95 -15.10 14.85 11.93
N ALA A 96 -14.45 15.35 12.97
CA ALA A 96 -14.36 14.68 14.25
C ALA A 96 -15.78 14.29 14.72
N ALA A 97 -16.03 13.00 14.89
CA ALA A 97 -17.22 12.55 15.58
C ALA A 97 -17.21 13.14 17.00
N PRO A 98 -18.28 13.81 17.46
CA PRO A 98 -18.31 14.33 18.83
C PRO A 98 -18.32 13.15 19.82
N ASP A 99 -17.59 13.35 20.90
CA ASP A 99 -17.48 12.44 22.04
C ASP A 99 -18.86 11.95 22.48
N VAL A 100 -19.07 10.64 22.42
CA VAL A 100 -20.26 10.00 23.02
C VAL A 100 -20.01 9.97 24.52
N GLU A 101 -20.39 11.04 25.21
CA GLU A 101 -20.50 11.00 26.67
C GLU A 101 -21.53 9.95 27.10
N GLY A 102 -21.10 9.11 28.02
CA GLY A 102 -21.89 8.03 28.58
C GLY A 102 -23.18 8.54 29.22
N GLY A 103 -24.28 7.94 28.78
CA GLY A 103 -25.55 7.96 29.50
C GLY A 103 -26.10 6.55 29.56
N VAL A 104 -25.88 5.87 30.68
CA VAL A 104 -26.68 4.70 31.07
C VAL A 104 -27.93 5.26 31.76
N PRO A 105 -29.15 5.12 31.21
CA PRO A 105 -30.34 5.29 32.02
C PRO A 105 -30.61 4.00 32.81
N ALA A 106 -31.07 4.20 34.05
CA ALA A 106 -31.48 3.18 35.00
C ALA A 106 -32.74 2.39 34.57
#